data_AF-A0A7Z6XZS4-F1
#
_entry.id   AF-A0A7Z6XZS4-F1
#
_cell.length_a   1.000
_cell.length_b   1.000
_cell.length_c   1.000
_cell.angle_alpha   90.00
_cell.angle_beta   90.00
_cell.angle_gamma   90.00
#
_symmetry.space_group_name_H-M   'P 1'
#
loop_
_entity.id
_entity.type
_entity.pdbx_description
1 polymer ?
#
loop_
_entity_poly.entity_id
_entity_poly.type
_entity_poly.pdbx_seq_one_letter_code
_entity_poly.pdbx_strand_id
1 'polypeptide(L)'
;MHHSFIEQHLLGISREQIGAWLMRYWDMPDELAIALRFQHDPHYKGEHHVYANLVYLAVRLLRANGIGSGPEQDIPDELFERLGLTRDKANESVKKVLEAEVLLRELASQFSK
;
A
#
# COMPACT_ATOMS: atom_id res chain seq x y z
N MET A 1 5.98 3.06 16.01
CA MET A 1 5.71 1.62 16.26
C MET A 1 4.77 1.13 15.18
N HIS A 2 5.04 -0.04 14.58
CA HIS A 2 4.17 -0.63 13.55
C HIS A 2 2.86 -1.11 14.22
N HIS A 3 1.70 -0.59 13.78
CA HIS A 3 0.38 -0.93 14.36
C HIS A 3 0.10 -2.45 14.34
N SER A 4 0.68 -3.17 13.37
CA SER A 4 0.60 -4.63 13.26
C SER A 4 1.14 -5.38 14.48
N PHE A 5 2.17 -4.88 15.18
CA PHE A 5 2.68 -5.51 16.39
C PHE A 5 1.74 -5.37 17.58
N ILE A 6 1.03 -4.24 17.67
CA ILE A 6 0.04 -4.01 18.73
C ILE A 6 -1.17 -4.92 18.49
N GLU A 7 -1.68 -4.98 17.25
CA GLU A 7 -2.80 -5.85 16.88
C GLU A 7 -2.46 -7.33 17.11
N GLN A 8 -1.28 -7.78 16.66
CA GLN A 8 -0.86 -9.16 16.85
C GLN A 8 -0.64 -9.51 18.33
N HIS A 9 -0.13 -8.57 19.14
CA HIS A 9 0.06 -8.79 20.58
C HIS A 9 -1.28 -8.85 21.35
N LEU A 10 -2.28 -8.05 20.95
CA LEU A 10 -3.57 -7.97 21.65
C LEU A 10 -4.60 -8.99 21.16
N LEU A 11 -4.58 -9.32 19.87
CA LEU A 11 -5.63 -10.10 19.21
C LEU A 11 -5.11 -11.40 18.57
N GLY A 12 -3.79 -11.61 18.51
CA GLY A 12 -3.17 -12.76 17.85
C GLY A 12 -3.20 -12.71 16.31
N ILE A 13 -3.84 -11.69 15.72
CA ILE A 13 -4.01 -11.49 14.28
C ILE A 13 -3.84 -10.00 13.91
N SER A 14 -3.41 -9.71 12.67
CA SER A 14 -3.34 -8.32 12.15
C SER A 14 -4.51 -7.98 11.22
N ARG A 15 -4.76 -6.69 11.04
CA ARG A 15 -5.77 -6.16 10.10
C ARG A 15 -5.61 -6.72 8.69
N GLU A 16 -4.38 -6.85 8.21
CA GLU A 16 -4.07 -7.37 6.89
C GLU A 16 -4.45 -8.84 6.77
N GLN A 17 -4.31 -9.62 7.86
CA GLN A 17 -4.71 -11.03 7.87
C GLN A 17 -6.23 -11.18 7.81
N ILE A 18 -6.97 -10.41 8.62
CA ILE A 18 -8.44 -10.37 8.58
C ILE A 18 -8.93 -9.91 7.21
N GLY A 19 -8.37 -8.83 6.68
CA GLY A 19 -8.75 -8.27 5.38
C GLY A 19 -8.52 -9.28 4.25
N ALA A 20 -7.38 -9.97 4.22
CA ALA A 20 -7.10 -10.96 3.20
C ALA A 20 -8.05 -12.18 3.28
N TRP A 21 -8.44 -12.59 4.48
CA TRP A 21 -9.46 -13.63 4.65
C TRP A 21 -10.83 -13.17 4.13
N LEU A 22 -11.21 -11.93 4.39
CA LEU A 22 -12.47 -11.37 3.91
C LEU A 22 -12.50 -11.28 2.38
N MET A 23 -11.40 -10.85 1.74
CA MET A 23 -11.29 -10.85 0.28
C MET A 23 -11.52 -12.24 -0.32
N ARG A 24 -10.90 -13.27 0.27
CA ARG A 24 -11.10 -14.66 -0.16
C ARG A 24 -12.52 -15.15 0.10
N TYR A 25 -13.11 -14.77 1.23
CA TYR A 25 -14.49 -15.14 1.56
C TYR A 25 -15.52 -14.50 0.60
N TRP A 26 -15.21 -13.31 0.08
CA TRP A 26 -16.01 -12.63 -0.95
C TRP A 26 -15.70 -13.08 -2.38
N ASP A 27 -14.91 -14.13 -2.55
CA ASP A 27 -14.52 -14.67 -3.86
C ASP A 27 -13.79 -13.62 -4.74
N MET A 28 -13.06 -12.70 -4.10
CA MET A 28 -12.23 -11.73 -4.80
C MET A 28 -10.97 -12.41 -5.37
N PRO A 29 -10.42 -11.90 -6.50
CA PRO A 29 -9.19 -12.43 -7.08
C PRO A 29 -8.02 -12.48 -6.08
N ASP A 30 -7.20 -13.52 -6.20
CA ASP A 30 -6.07 -13.77 -5.29
C ASP A 30 -5.05 -12.63 -5.30
N GLU A 31 -4.91 -11.91 -6.44
CA GLU A 31 -4.10 -10.72 -6.57
C GLU A 31 -4.45 -9.67 -5.50
N LEU A 32 -5.74 -9.47 -5.23
CA LEU A 32 -6.22 -8.47 -4.27
C LEU A 32 -5.99 -8.93 -2.83
N ALA A 33 -6.24 -10.21 -2.55
CA ALA A 33 -5.98 -10.78 -1.24
C ALA A 33 -4.48 -10.72 -0.89
N ILE A 34 -3.60 -11.02 -1.85
CA ILE A 34 -2.15 -10.93 -1.71
C ILE A 34 -1.68 -9.48 -1.56
N ALA A 35 -2.17 -8.56 -2.41
CA ALA A 35 -1.83 -7.15 -2.33
C ALA A 35 -2.12 -6.60 -0.93
N LEU A 36 -3.32 -6.90 -0.40
CA LEU A 36 -3.73 -6.43 0.92
C LEU A 36 -2.94 -7.10 2.05
N ARG A 37 -2.62 -8.39 1.93
CA ARG A 37 -1.89 -9.15 2.96
C ARG A 37 -0.45 -8.66 3.13
N PHE A 38 0.23 -8.36 2.03
CA PHE A 38 1.66 -8.07 2.02
C PHE A 38 2.01 -6.60 1.69
N GLN A 39 1.02 -5.69 1.66
CA GLN A 39 1.21 -4.25 1.38
C GLN A 39 2.21 -3.51 2.29
N HIS A 40 2.61 -4.11 3.41
CA HIS A 40 3.57 -3.55 4.36
C HIS A 40 4.93 -4.25 4.35
N ASP A 41 5.10 -5.27 3.51
CA ASP A 41 6.35 -6.00 3.35
C ASP A 41 7.04 -5.62 2.02
N PRO A 42 8.10 -4.78 2.06
CA PRO A 42 8.83 -4.43 0.85
C PRO A 42 9.60 -5.59 0.26
N HIS A 43 9.77 -6.72 0.95
CA HIS A 43 10.59 -7.84 0.49
C HIS A 43 9.75 -9.02 -0.01
N TYR A 44 8.43 -8.88 -0.10
CA TYR A 44 7.56 -9.95 -0.57
C TYR A 44 7.85 -10.30 -2.04
N LYS A 45 8.26 -11.56 -2.28
CA LYS A 45 8.64 -12.09 -3.61
C LYS A 45 7.80 -13.31 -4.01
N GLY A 46 6.69 -13.56 -3.33
CA GLY A 46 5.78 -14.67 -3.61
C GLY A 46 4.93 -14.46 -4.86
N GLU A 47 3.93 -15.32 -5.04
CA GLU A 47 2.94 -15.17 -6.10
C GLU A 47 2.24 -13.81 -6.04
N HIS A 48 1.90 -13.23 -7.19
CA HIS A 48 1.27 -11.90 -7.27
C HIS A 48 2.02 -10.77 -6.54
N HIS A 49 3.33 -10.91 -6.29
CA HIS A 49 4.10 -9.90 -5.54
C HIS A 49 4.01 -8.49 -6.12
N VAL A 50 3.79 -8.37 -7.43
CA VAL A 50 3.79 -7.09 -8.15
C VAL A 50 2.76 -6.14 -7.54
N TYR A 51 1.60 -6.65 -7.12
CA TYR A 51 0.53 -5.83 -6.55
C TYR A 51 0.87 -5.37 -5.14
N ALA A 52 1.35 -6.27 -4.26
CA ALA A 52 1.78 -5.91 -2.91
C ALA A 52 2.91 -4.86 -2.94
N ASN A 53 3.89 -5.07 -3.81
CA ASN A 53 5.03 -4.16 -4.01
C ASN A 53 4.60 -2.79 -4.54
N LEU A 54 3.66 -2.77 -5.49
CA LEU A 54 3.12 -1.53 -6.04
C LEU A 54 2.34 -0.74 -4.99
N VAL A 55 1.50 -1.40 -4.20
CA VAL A 55 0.77 -0.76 -3.08
C VAL A 55 1.74 -0.20 -2.06
N TYR A 56 2.75 -0.99 -1.65
CA TYR A 56 3.79 -0.52 -0.74
C TYR A 56 4.48 0.74 -1.28
N LEU A 57 4.92 0.70 -2.55
CA LEU A 57 5.60 1.81 -3.20
C LEU A 57 4.72 3.07 -3.23
N ALA A 58 3.47 2.94 -3.68
CA ALA A 58 2.53 4.05 -3.78
C ALA A 58 2.27 4.70 -2.41
N VAL A 59 1.98 3.90 -1.37
CA VAL A 59 1.74 4.40 -0.02
C VAL A 59 2.98 5.13 0.52
N ARG A 60 4.18 4.62 0.24
CA ARG A 60 5.43 5.23 0.71
C ARG A 60 5.76 6.54 0.02
N LEU A 61 5.55 6.61 -1.29
CA LEU A 61 5.72 7.85 -2.03
C LEU A 61 4.72 8.93 -1.59
N LEU A 62 3.47 8.56 -1.32
CA LEU A 62 2.48 9.48 -0.77
C LEU A 62 2.90 10.00 0.61
N ARG A 63 3.40 9.12 1.49
CA ARG A 63 3.90 9.52 2.82
C ARG A 63 5.08 10.48 2.75
N ALA A 64 6.03 10.24 1.84
CA ALA A 64 7.15 11.15 1.60
C ALA A 64 6.70 12.55 1.12
N ASN A 65 5.48 12.66 0.59
CA ASN A 65 4.85 13.92 0.20
C ASN A 65 3.83 14.42 1.24
N GLY A 66 3.87 13.92 2.47
CA GLY A 66 3.02 14.36 3.57
C GLY A 66 1.59 13.80 3.56
N ILE A 67 1.30 12.81 2.70
CA ILE A 67 -0.03 12.18 2.61
C ILE A 67 -0.03 10.82 3.32
N GLY A 68 -0.96 10.67 4.27
CA GLY A 68 -1.18 9.44 5.03
C GLY A 68 -0.57 9.48 6.43
N SER A 69 -0.58 8.35 7.12
CA SER A 69 -0.10 8.22 8.49
C SER A 69 1.04 7.21 8.58
N GLY A 70 2.01 7.48 9.46
CA GLY A 70 3.15 6.61 9.73
C GLY A 70 4.49 7.33 9.56
N PRO A 71 5.59 6.70 10.01
CA PRO A 71 6.91 7.27 9.85
C PRO A 71 7.31 7.32 8.36
N GLU A 72 8.04 8.36 8.00
CA GLU A 72 8.81 8.37 6.76
C GLU A 72 9.92 7.32 6.87
N GLN A 73 10.10 6.54 5.81
CA GLN A 73 11.08 5.47 5.76
C GLN A 73 11.54 5.32 4.31
N ASP A 74 12.84 5.09 4.13
CA ASP A 74 13.44 4.94 2.81
C ASP A 74 12.84 3.79 2.01
N ILE A 75 12.73 3.98 0.71
CA ILE A 75 12.22 2.98 -0.22
C ILE A 75 13.42 2.26 -0.84
N PRO A 76 13.57 0.94 -0.66
CA PRO A 76 14.71 0.20 -1.21
C PRO A 76 14.78 0.27 -2.74
N ASP A 77 15.97 0.44 -3.30
CA ASP A 77 16.16 0.48 -4.77
C ASP A 77 15.75 -0.82 -5.45
N GLU A 78 15.98 -1.97 -4.79
CA GLU A 78 15.52 -3.30 -5.25
C GLU A 78 14.00 -3.36 -5.51
N LEU A 79 13.20 -2.54 -4.81
CA LEU A 79 11.76 -2.48 -5.04
C LEU A 79 11.44 -1.88 -6.41
N PHE A 80 12.16 -0.82 -6.79
CA PHE A 80 12.02 -0.18 -8.09
C PHE A 80 12.46 -1.12 -9.22
N GLU A 81 13.59 -1.80 -9.04
CA GLU A 81 14.11 -2.79 -10.00
C GLU A 81 13.11 -3.92 -10.24
N ARG A 82 12.56 -4.51 -9.17
CA ARG A 82 11.57 -5.60 -9.28
C ARG A 82 10.26 -5.16 -9.92
N LEU A 83 9.91 -3.89 -9.83
CA LEU A 83 8.74 -3.31 -10.50
C LEU A 83 9.04 -2.84 -11.92
N GLY A 84 10.31 -2.87 -12.35
CA GLY A 84 10.73 -2.32 -13.65
C GLY A 84 10.50 -0.81 -13.77
N LEU A 85 10.53 -0.09 -12.65
CA LEU A 85 10.27 1.34 -12.57
C LEU A 85 11.56 2.10 -12.27
N THR A 86 11.67 3.31 -12.81
CA THR A 86 12.70 4.25 -12.35
C THR A 86 12.12 5.14 -11.25
N ARG A 87 12.99 5.60 -10.34
CA ARG A 87 12.59 6.53 -9.28
C ARG A 87 11.97 7.81 -9.83
N ASP A 88 12.50 8.32 -10.93
CA ASP A 88 11.98 9.52 -11.61
C ASP A 88 10.55 9.32 -12.13
N LYS A 89 10.28 8.19 -12.79
CA LYS A 89 8.92 7.87 -13.27
C LYS A 89 7.94 7.73 -12.12
N ALA A 90 8.34 7.09 -11.03
CA ALA A 90 7.51 6.96 -9.84
C ALA A 90 7.18 8.32 -9.21
N ASN A 91 8.18 9.20 -9.09
CA ASN A 91 7.99 10.57 -8.60
C ASN A 91 7.11 11.41 -9.55
N GLU A 92 7.25 11.24 -10.86
CA GLU A 92 6.38 11.90 -11.85
C GLU A 92 4.92 11.47 -11.70
N SER A 93 4.66 10.17 -11.48
CA SER A 93 3.32 9.67 -11.19
C SER A 93 2.74 10.29 -9.92
N VAL A 94 3.54 10.43 -8.86
CA VAL A 94 3.10 11.05 -7.60
C VAL A 94 2.76 12.52 -7.82
N LYS A 95 3.58 13.25 -8.58
CA LYS A 95 3.31 14.66 -8.90
C LYS A 95 1.95 14.83 -9.57
N LYS A 96 1.60 13.96 -10.54
CA LYS A 96 0.28 13.98 -11.19
C LYS A 96 -0.87 13.72 -10.20
N VAL A 97 -0.66 12.84 -9.22
CA VAL A 97 -1.64 12.59 -8.14
C VAL A 97 -1.81 13.82 -7.24
N LEU A 98 -0.71 14.48 -6.88
CA LEU A 98 -0.74 15.70 -6.06
C LEU A 98 -1.41 16.87 -6.79
N GLU A 99 -1.17 17.02 -8.09
CA GLU A 99 -1.86 18.01 -8.92
C GLU A 99 -3.39 17.78 -8.96
N ALA A 100 -3.83 16.52 -8.83
CA ALA A 100 -5.23 16.13 -8.77
C ALA A 100 -5.81 16.05 -7.34
N GLU A 101 -5.06 16.46 -6.31
CA GLU A 101 -5.43 16.24 -4.90
C GLU A 101 -6.82 16.81 -4.55
N VAL A 102 -7.13 18.01 -5.03
CA VAL A 102 -8.41 18.68 -4.76
C VAL A 102 -9.59 17.83 -5.25
N LEU A 103 -9.53 17.34 -6.49
CA LEU A 103 -10.56 16.49 -7.09
C LEU A 103 -10.68 15.15 -6.35
N LEU A 104 -9.55 14.57 -5.92
CA LEU A 104 -9.55 13.32 -5.15
C LEU A 104 -10.20 13.50 -3.77
N ARG A 105 -9.98 14.63 -3.11
CA ARG A 105 -10.64 14.96 -1.83
C ARG A 105 -12.14 15.17 -2.00
N GLU A 106 -12.56 15.83 -3.08
CA GLU A 106 -13.97 15.98 -3.42
C GLU A 106 -14.65 14.63 -3.65
N LEU A 107 -14.01 13.73 -4.42
CA LEU A 107 -14.52 12.38 -4.65
C LEU A 107 -14.64 11.59 -3.34
N ALA A 108 -13.60 11.63 -2.49
CA ALA A 108 -13.62 10.95 -1.20
C ALA A 108 -14.76 11.44 -0.30
N SER A 109 -15.07 12.75 -0.33
CA SER A 109 -16.17 13.31 0.47
C SER A 109 -17.55 12.76 0.11
N GLN A 110 -17.75 12.24 -1.10
CA GLN A 110 -19.02 11.64 -1.53
C GLN A 110 -19.32 10.29 -0.86
N PHE A 111 -18.27 9.57 -0.43
CA PHE A 111 -18.39 8.26 0.24
C PHE A 111 -18.47 8.35 1.76
N SER A 112 -18.28 9.53 2.35
CA SER A 112 -18.38 9.77 3.79
C SER A 112 -19.80 10.17 4.25
N LYS A 113 -20.82 9.92 3.43
CA LYS A 113 -22.24 10.15 3.74
C LYS A 113 -22.94 8.87 4.17
#